data_AF-A0A9N9NFC1-F1
#
_entry.id   AF-A0A9N9NFC1-F1
#
_cell.length_a   1.000
_cell.length_b   1.000
_cell.length_c   1.000
_cell.angle_alpha   90.00
_cell.angle_beta   90.00
_cell.angle_gamma   90.00
#
_symmetry.space_group_name_H-M   'P 1'
#
loop_
_entity.id
_entity.type
_entity.pdbx_description
1 polymer ?
#
loop_
_entity_poly.entity_id
_entity_poly.type
_entity_poly.pdbx_seq_one_letter_code
_entity_poly.pdbx_strand_id
1 'polypeptide(L)'
;MNDKLLIELLDDLTDPQNDDVHIQNVLLERCLNASRSELEEFVAELRNSCIYIPTLKIFTSRLCDEPLRFNSQAKLNVTIRNLASLLLTDVVMQNLNHSDTPGFGELLHNCIELLWKFRENNPGSLTDNKGNNGLNLFFHTIKIIFKAILDARVLGILVTSPPGRRCIKRILFDFRMINQIEQEQLLSSVDIVASLVEKCSEHKEVSPRQEEGFSAYKACTALLETLKSHQTAEKISLSNRKNSLPPMLHDMVKFDNKESRSQHWNRKRAATSANIHSTNSVSMSIKDEQYLNLLGMSVPQKPTDVHNLLRELEKRKMDLFQ
;
A
#
# COMPACT_ATOMS: atom_id res chain seq x y z
N MET A 1 -4.91 -24.01 41.73
CA MET A 1 -4.69 -23.32 40.45
C MET A 1 -4.95 -24.35 39.36
N ASN A 2 -5.61 -23.96 38.27
CA ASN A 2 -5.89 -24.87 37.15
C ASN A 2 -4.55 -25.12 36.43
N ASP A 3 -3.99 -26.33 36.38
CA ASP A 3 -2.61 -26.55 35.86
C ASP A 3 -2.47 -26.48 34.33
N LYS A 4 -3.50 -26.03 33.64
CA LYS A 4 -3.53 -25.94 32.17
C LYS A 4 -2.41 -25.06 31.61
N LEU A 5 -1.87 -25.40 30.44
CA LEU A 5 -0.93 -24.53 29.72
C LEU A 5 -1.66 -23.29 29.15
N LEU A 6 -0.91 -22.24 28.80
CA LEU A 6 -1.50 -21.02 28.20
C LEU A 6 -2.21 -21.34 26.87
N ILE A 7 -1.66 -22.27 26.08
CA ILE A 7 -2.27 -22.71 24.82
C ILE A 7 -3.60 -23.44 25.06
N GLU A 8 -3.68 -24.29 26.08
CA GLU A 8 -4.88 -25.07 26.39
C GLU A 8 -6.03 -24.15 26.82
N LEU A 9 -5.71 -23.07 27.54
CA LEU A 9 -6.67 -22.03 27.89
C LEU A 9 -7.15 -21.25 26.65
N LEU A 10 -6.29 -21.08 25.65
CA LEU A 10 -6.68 -20.46 24.38
C LEU A 10 -7.52 -21.42 23.53
N ASP A 11 -7.20 -22.72 23.52
CA ASP A 11 -7.99 -23.76 22.86
C ASP A 11 -9.40 -23.83 23.45
N ASP A 12 -9.54 -23.78 24.77
CA ASP A 12 -10.86 -23.73 25.42
C ASP A 12 -11.70 -22.51 24.96
N LEU A 13 -11.06 -21.40 24.57
CA LEU A 13 -11.71 -20.19 24.03
C LEU A 13 -12.02 -20.26 22.54
N THR A 14 -11.53 -21.28 21.83
CA THR A 14 -11.94 -21.53 20.43
C THR A 14 -13.29 -22.24 20.35
N ASP A 15 -13.75 -22.86 21.45
CA ASP A 15 -15.06 -23.51 21.53
C ASP A 15 -16.16 -22.50 21.90
N PRO A 16 -17.15 -22.25 21.01
CA PRO A 16 -18.22 -21.29 21.26
C PRO A 16 -19.19 -21.67 22.40
N GLN A 17 -19.03 -22.84 23.04
CA GLN A 17 -19.87 -23.28 24.16
C GLN A 17 -19.31 -22.93 25.55
N ASN A 18 -18.08 -22.42 25.65
CA ASN A 18 -17.46 -22.11 26.94
C ASN A 18 -17.79 -20.71 27.44
N ASP A 19 -17.75 -20.50 28.78
CA ASP A 19 -17.86 -19.17 29.38
C ASP A 19 -16.61 -18.35 29.03
N ASP A 20 -16.69 -17.67 27.89
CA ASP A 20 -15.64 -16.86 27.28
C ASP A 20 -15.02 -15.88 28.27
N VAL A 21 -15.81 -15.29 29.18
CA VAL A 21 -15.33 -14.20 30.03
C VAL A 21 -14.44 -14.73 31.16
N HIS A 22 -14.83 -15.85 31.79
CA HIS A 22 -14.04 -16.44 32.87
C HIS A 22 -12.71 -16.99 32.36
N ILE A 23 -12.72 -17.74 31.26
CA ILE A 23 -11.50 -18.33 30.71
C ILE A 23 -10.56 -17.24 30.19
N GLN A 24 -11.08 -16.18 29.56
CA GLN A 24 -10.28 -15.01 29.17
C GLN A 24 -9.64 -14.32 30.39
N ASN A 25 -10.34 -14.22 31.52
CA ASN A 25 -9.77 -13.66 32.76
C ASN A 25 -8.61 -14.51 33.30
N VAL A 26 -8.78 -15.84 33.29
CA VAL A 26 -7.73 -16.77 33.72
C VAL A 26 -6.52 -16.70 32.77
N LEU A 27 -6.76 -16.71 31.46
CA LEU A 27 -5.71 -16.56 30.45
C LEU A 27 -4.96 -15.23 30.64
N LEU A 28 -5.69 -14.14 30.84
CA LEU A 28 -5.13 -12.82 31.12
C LEU A 28 -4.24 -12.84 32.37
N GLU A 29 -4.77 -13.31 33.50
CA GLU A 29 -4.02 -13.35 34.76
C GLU A 29 -2.73 -14.17 34.63
N ARG A 30 -2.78 -15.29 33.88
CA ARG A 30 -1.60 -16.12 33.65
C ARG A 30 -0.59 -15.48 32.71
N CYS A 31 -1.03 -14.88 31.60
CA CYS A 31 -0.16 -14.11 30.72
C CYS A 31 0.55 -12.97 31.48
N LEU A 32 -0.13 -12.34 32.45
CA LEU A 32 0.43 -11.25 33.25
C LEU A 32 1.42 -11.72 34.33
N ASN A 33 1.28 -12.96 34.80
CA ASN A 33 2.17 -13.56 35.79
C ASN A 33 3.28 -14.41 35.17
N ALA A 34 3.17 -14.74 33.88
CA ALA A 34 4.14 -15.51 33.13
C ALA A 34 5.49 -14.78 33.04
N SER A 35 6.55 -15.58 33.12
CA SER A 35 7.88 -15.20 32.71
C SER A 35 7.94 -14.93 31.21
N ARG A 36 8.98 -14.20 30.78
CA ARG A 36 9.19 -13.92 29.37
C ARG A 36 9.32 -15.21 28.54
N SER A 37 10.01 -16.23 29.04
CA SER A 37 10.20 -17.51 28.36
C SER A 37 8.88 -18.25 28.17
N GLU A 38 8.00 -18.24 29.18
CA GLU A 38 6.68 -18.87 29.07
C GLU A 38 5.80 -18.15 28.02
N LEU A 39 5.90 -16.83 27.91
CA LEU A 39 5.21 -16.08 26.85
C LEU A 39 5.80 -16.36 25.45
N GLU A 40 7.12 -16.49 25.35
CA GLU A 40 7.79 -16.84 24.09
C GLU A 40 7.40 -18.26 23.63
N GLU A 41 7.33 -19.23 24.55
CA GLU A 41 6.85 -20.59 24.27
C GLU A 41 5.38 -20.60 23.82
N PHE A 42 4.51 -19.94 24.59
CA PHE A 42 3.10 -19.79 24.23
C PHE A 42 2.92 -19.20 22.83
N VAL A 43 3.64 -18.12 22.50
CA VAL A 43 3.54 -17.48 21.18
C VAL A 43 4.16 -18.33 20.07
N ALA A 44 5.22 -19.09 20.35
CA ALA A 44 5.82 -20.00 19.38
C ALA A 44 4.83 -21.06 18.89
N GLU A 45 3.93 -21.52 19.76
CA GLU A 45 2.85 -22.46 19.39
C GLU A 45 1.79 -21.81 18.48
N LEU A 46 1.53 -20.51 18.64
CA LEU A 46 0.57 -19.76 17.82
C LEU A 46 1.10 -19.41 16.43
N ARG A 47 2.43 -19.34 16.29
CA ARG A 47 3.14 -18.75 15.14
C ARG A 47 2.67 -19.27 13.78
N ASN A 48 2.35 -20.55 13.66
CA ASN A 48 2.02 -21.18 12.37
C ASN A 48 0.53 -21.51 12.23
N SER A 49 -0.33 -20.98 13.09
CA SER A 49 -1.72 -21.38 13.15
C SER A 49 -2.66 -20.18 13.10
N CYS A 50 -3.13 -19.87 11.88
CA CYS A 50 -4.09 -18.79 11.65
C CYS A 50 -5.47 -19.04 12.30
N ILE A 51 -5.74 -20.26 12.77
CA ILE A 51 -6.99 -20.63 13.44
C ILE A 51 -7.21 -19.86 14.74
N TYR A 52 -6.14 -19.41 15.39
CA TYR A 52 -6.20 -18.66 16.65
C TYR A 52 -6.45 -17.16 16.45
N ILE A 53 -6.39 -16.66 15.22
CA ILE A 53 -6.53 -15.22 14.93
C ILE A 53 -7.87 -14.65 15.43
N PRO A 54 -9.03 -15.30 15.22
CA PRO A 54 -10.31 -14.83 15.79
C PRO A 54 -10.28 -14.75 17.32
N THR A 55 -9.74 -15.75 18.00
CA THR A 55 -9.66 -15.79 19.47
C THR A 55 -8.69 -14.74 20.00
N LEU A 56 -7.52 -14.60 19.38
CA LEU A 56 -6.53 -13.57 19.73
C LEU A 56 -7.06 -12.17 19.49
N LYS A 57 -7.87 -11.94 18.43
CA LYS A 57 -8.57 -10.67 18.23
C LYS A 57 -9.43 -10.33 19.46
N ILE A 58 -10.27 -11.27 19.92
CA ILE A 58 -11.17 -11.03 21.06
C ILE A 58 -10.36 -10.75 22.32
N PHE A 59 -9.36 -11.58 22.59
CA PHE A 59 -8.47 -11.45 23.74
C PHE A 59 -7.72 -10.10 23.76
N THR A 60 -7.16 -9.68 22.61
CA THR A 60 -6.45 -8.40 22.50
C THR A 60 -7.37 -7.19 22.53
N SER A 61 -8.61 -7.30 22.06
CA SER A 61 -9.62 -6.24 22.19
C SER A 61 -9.92 -5.97 23.66
N ARG A 62 -10.09 -7.03 24.45
CA ARG A 62 -10.34 -6.93 25.88
C ARG A 62 -9.19 -6.24 26.63
N LEU A 63 -7.95 -6.59 26.29
CA LEU A 63 -6.76 -5.91 26.79
C LEU A 63 -6.73 -4.41 26.46
N CYS A 64 -7.31 -4.00 25.33
CA CYS A 64 -7.42 -2.60 24.93
C CYS A 64 -8.51 -1.84 25.70
N ASP A 65 -9.61 -2.49 26.05
CA ASP A 65 -10.82 -1.86 26.58
C ASP A 65 -10.88 -1.86 28.12
N GLU A 66 -10.27 -2.84 28.80
CA GLU A 66 -10.36 -2.93 30.26
C GLU A 66 -9.39 -1.97 30.97
N PRO A 67 -9.85 -1.19 31.97
CA PRO A 67 -8.96 -0.55 32.93
C PRO A 67 -8.40 -1.65 33.85
N LEU A 68 -7.27 -2.23 33.44
CA LEU A 68 -6.61 -3.31 34.15
C LEU A 68 -6.22 -2.87 35.58
N ARG A 69 -6.99 -3.29 36.58
CA ARG A 69 -6.77 -2.96 38.00
C ARG A 69 -5.82 -3.96 38.63
N PHE A 70 -4.51 -3.78 38.43
CA PHE A 70 -3.48 -4.61 39.07
C PHE A 70 -2.61 -3.81 40.05
N ASN A 71 -2.14 -4.51 41.08
CA ASN A 71 -1.38 -3.94 42.20
C ASN A 71 -0.02 -3.33 41.81
N SER A 72 0.51 -3.62 40.60
CA SER A 72 1.72 -3.00 40.05
C SER A 72 1.54 -2.64 38.57
N GLN A 73 1.11 -1.40 38.33
CA GLN A 73 0.84 -0.90 36.99
C GLN A 73 2.08 -0.85 36.10
N ALA A 74 3.28 -0.66 36.67
CA ALA A 74 4.53 -0.66 35.90
C ALA A 74 4.91 -2.05 35.36
N LYS A 75 4.85 -3.10 36.21
CA LYS A 75 5.15 -4.49 35.79
C LYS A 75 4.13 -4.98 34.76
N LEU A 76 2.86 -4.61 34.97
CA LEU A 76 1.76 -4.89 34.06
C LEU A 76 2.02 -4.31 32.65
N ASN A 77 2.35 -3.02 32.57
CA ASN A 77 2.61 -2.34 31.30
C ASN A 77 3.75 -3.00 30.51
N VAL A 78 4.84 -3.38 31.20
CA VAL A 78 5.96 -4.10 30.57
C VAL A 78 5.52 -5.44 30.00
N THR A 79 4.72 -6.20 30.77
CA THR A 79 4.28 -7.54 30.37
C THR A 79 3.33 -7.48 29.17
N ILE A 80 2.35 -6.57 29.18
CA ILE A 80 1.44 -6.36 28.05
C ILE A 80 2.18 -5.88 26.81
N ARG A 81 3.14 -4.96 26.97
CA ARG A 81 3.98 -4.51 25.86
C ARG A 81 4.78 -5.65 25.26
N ASN A 82 5.39 -6.49 26.09
CA ASN A 82 6.16 -7.65 25.62
C ASN A 82 5.26 -8.64 24.87
N LEU A 83 4.08 -8.95 25.44
CA LEU A 83 3.10 -9.81 24.80
C LEU A 83 2.64 -9.23 23.45
N ALA A 84 2.27 -7.95 23.40
CA ALA A 84 1.87 -7.29 22.15
C ALA A 84 2.99 -7.28 21.10
N SER A 85 4.24 -7.09 21.54
CA SER A 85 5.41 -7.18 20.66
C SER A 85 5.57 -8.59 20.09
N LEU A 86 5.52 -9.63 20.93
CA LEU A 86 5.63 -11.03 20.51
C LEU A 86 4.49 -11.42 19.56
N LEU A 87 3.25 -11.03 19.88
CA LEU A 87 2.11 -11.26 18.99
C LEU A 87 2.31 -10.60 17.62
N LEU A 88 2.86 -9.38 17.57
CA LEU A 88 3.15 -8.72 16.29
C LEU A 88 4.26 -9.44 15.51
N THR A 89 5.38 -9.75 16.17
CA THR A 89 6.57 -10.29 15.48
C THR A 89 6.46 -11.76 15.13
N ASP A 90 5.81 -12.56 15.97
CA ASP A 90 5.82 -14.01 15.86
C ASP A 90 4.48 -14.59 15.45
N VAL A 91 3.36 -13.88 15.64
CA VAL A 91 2.05 -14.32 15.12
C VAL A 91 1.67 -13.53 13.87
N VAL A 92 1.54 -12.21 13.98
CA VAL A 92 1.01 -11.38 12.88
C VAL A 92 1.94 -11.41 11.67
N MET A 93 3.25 -11.16 11.84
CA MET A 93 4.21 -11.20 10.72
C MET A 93 4.24 -12.56 10.02
N GLN A 94 4.13 -13.64 10.79
CA GLN A 94 4.26 -15.00 10.27
C GLN A 94 2.98 -15.44 9.53
N ASN A 95 1.84 -14.83 9.87
CA ASN A 95 0.55 -15.11 9.25
C ASN A 95 0.11 -14.03 8.25
N LEU A 96 0.99 -13.13 7.79
CA LEU A 96 0.61 -12.08 6.82
C LEU A 96 -0.04 -12.63 5.56
N ASN A 97 0.36 -13.81 5.08
CA ASN A 97 -0.26 -14.46 3.92
C ASN A 97 -1.72 -14.88 4.15
N HIS A 98 -2.19 -14.86 5.39
CA HIS A 98 -3.56 -15.13 5.83
C HIS A 98 -4.26 -13.84 6.29
N SER A 99 -3.85 -12.67 5.78
CA SER A 99 -4.43 -11.35 6.14
C SER A 99 -5.92 -11.20 5.83
N ASP A 100 -6.47 -12.07 4.99
CA ASP A 100 -7.89 -12.19 4.66
C ASP A 100 -8.70 -12.94 5.74
N THR A 101 -8.03 -13.59 6.70
CA THR A 101 -8.68 -14.28 7.81
C THR A 101 -9.54 -13.30 8.62
N PRO A 102 -10.80 -13.67 8.94
CA PRO A 102 -11.67 -12.84 9.77
C PRO A 102 -11.00 -12.42 11.08
N GLY A 103 -10.93 -11.12 11.31
CA GLY A 103 -10.33 -10.55 12.52
C GLY A 103 -8.83 -10.25 12.45
N PHE A 104 -8.14 -10.61 11.37
CA PHE A 104 -6.70 -10.33 11.22
C PHE A 104 -6.36 -8.84 11.38
N GLY A 105 -7.07 -7.97 10.64
CA GLY A 105 -6.85 -6.53 10.70
C GLY A 105 -7.14 -5.92 12.09
N GLU A 106 -8.05 -6.52 12.86
CA GLU A 106 -8.34 -6.12 14.24
C GLU A 106 -7.26 -6.58 15.21
N LEU A 107 -6.77 -7.80 15.07
CA LEU A 107 -5.63 -8.29 15.86
C LEU A 107 -4.41 -7.39 15.67
N LEU A 108 -4.04 -7.09 14.41
CA LEU A 108 -2.96 -6.17 14.09
C LEU A 108 -3.18 -4.79 14.72
N HIS A 109 -4.39 -4.22 14.58
CA HIS A 109 -4.76 -2.96 15.20
C HIS A 109 -4.58 -2.99 16.72
N ASN A 110 -5.14 -4.00 17.38
CA ASN A 110 -5.12 -4.11 18.84
C ASN A 110 -3.70 -4.25 19.38
N CYS A 111 -2.87 -5.08 18.76
CA CYS A 111 -1.47 -5.20 19.21
C CYS A 111 -0.70 -3.88 19.06
N ILE A 112 -0.94 -3.12 17.99
CA ILE A 112 -0.33 -1.80 17.80
C ILE A 112 -0.85 -0.79 18.84
N GLU A 113 -2.15 -0.81 19.14
CA GLU A 113 -2.72 0.01 20.21
C GLU A 113 -2.15 -0.32 21.58
N LEU A 114 -1.96 -1.61 21.90
CA LEU A 114 -1.35 -2.05 23.15
C LEU A 114 0.10 -1.57 23.26
N LEU A 115 0.89 -1.74 22.20
CA LEU A 115 2.27 -1.21 22.15
C LEU A 115 2.31 0.30 22.34
N TRP A 116 1.38 1.03 21.71
CA TRP A 116 1.32 2.49 21.83
C TRP A 116 0.88 2.94 23.22
N LYS A 117 -0.17 2.34 23.78
CA LYS A 117 -0.74 2.67 25.11
C LYS A 117 0.26 2.41 26.22
N PHE A 118 0.97 1.28 26.16
CA PHE A 118 1.88 0.80 27.20
C PHE A 118 3.36 1.06 26.88
N ARG A 119 3.65 1.96 25.93
CA ARG A 119 5.02 2.43 25.71
C ARG A 119 5.55 3.07 26.99
N GLU A 120 6.86 2.99 27.20
CA GLU A 120 7.52 3.71 28.29
C GLU A 120 7.34 5.22 28.09
N ASN A 121 6.35 5.80 28.77
CA ASN A 121 6.28 7.23 28.96
C ASN A 121 7.15 7.52 30.19
N ASN A 122 8.35 8.05 30.00
CA ASN A 122 9.01 8.82 31.06
C ASN A 122 8.57 10.27 30.88
N PRO A 123 7.59 10.80 31.65
CA PRO A 123 7.21 12.21 31.55
C PRO A 123 8.21 13.11 32.30
N GLY A 124 9.24 12.52 32.94
CA GLY A 124 10.16 13.23 33.84
C GLY A 124 11.51 13.63 33.25
N SER A 125 11.77 13.44 31.96
CA SER A 125 13.06 13.80 31.36
C SER A 125 12.86 14.62 30.08
N LEU A 126 12.45 15.88 30.28
CA LEU A 126 12.67 16.95 29.29
C LEU A 126 14.13 17.43 29.28
N THR A 127 14.97 16.87 30.16
CA THR A 127 16.41 17.09 30.22
C THR A 127 17.05 15.77 30.62
N ASP A 128 17.36 14.92 29.64
CA ASP A 128 18.50 13.99 29.65
C ASP A 128 18.38 13.05 28.45
N ASN A 129 19.46 12.96 27.67
CA ASN A 129 19.59 12.17 26.43
C ASN A 129 19.52 10.63 26.63
N LYS A 130 18.82 10.14 27.66
CA LYS A 130 18.61 8.71 27.97
C LYS A 130 17.14 8.27 27.96
N GLY A 131 16.19 9.16 27.61
CA GLY A 131 14.74 8.85 27.52
C GLY A 131 14.26 8.27 26.18
N ASN A 132 15.12 8.13 25.17
CA ASN A 132 14.71 7.81 23.79
C ASN A 132 14.50 6.31 23.49
N ASN A 133 14.92 5.39 24.36
CA ASN A 133 14.99 3.97 24.00
C ASN A 133 13.62 3.31 23.78
N GLY A 134 12.61 3.65 24.59
CA GLY A 134 11.26 3.06 24.48
C GLY A 134 10.49 3.53 23.24
N LEU A 135 10.58 4.82 22.91
CA LEU A 135 10.02 5.36 21.66
C LEU A 135 10.75 4.80 20.44
N ASN A 136 12.08 4.69 20.51
CA ASN A 136 12.88 4.09 19.45
C ASN A 136 12.49 2.63 19.20
N LEU A 137 12.24 1.84 20.26
CA LEU A 137 11.82 0.45 20.12
C LEU A 137 10.43 0.35 19.47
N PHE A 138 9.47 1.17 19.91
CA PHE A 138 8.14 1.21 19.30
C PHE A 138 8.22 1.51 17.81
N PHE A 139 8.88 2.61 17.42
CA PHE A 139 8.98 2.98 16.00
C PHE A 139 9.75 1.95 15.19
N HIS A 140 10.78 1.33 15.77
CA HIS A 140 11.50 0.23 15.12
C HIS A 140 10.58 -0.97 14.85
N THR A 141 9.79 -1.41 15.84
CA THR A 141 8.81 -2.49 15.67
C THR A 141 7.76 -2.14 14.62
N ILE A 142 7.21 -0.92 14.65
CA ILE A 142 6.24 -0.44 13.65
C ILE A 142 6.85 -0.39 12.25
N LYS A 143 8.11 0.01 12.11
CA LYS A 143 8.81 0.01 10.83
C LYS A 143 8.99 -1.40 10.28
N ILE A 144 9.37 -2.36 11.13
CA ILE A 144 9.53 -3.77 10.74
C ILE A 144 8.21 -4.36 10.28
N ILE A 145 7.14 -4.23 11.06
CA ILE A 145 5.83 -4.80 10.69
C ILE A 145 5.29 -4.16 9.40
N PHE A 146 5.44 -2.84 9.25
CA PHE A 146 4.95 -2.17 8.05
C PHE A 146 5.73 -2.61 6.81
N LYS A 147 7.06 -2.71 6.91
CA LYS A 147 7.88 -3.28 5.83
C LYS A 147 7.42 -4.70 5.48
N ALA A 148 7.19 -5.55 6.48
CA ALA A 148 6.71 -6.92 6.25
C ALA A 148 5.34 -6.94 5.53
N ILE A 149 4.42 -6.04 5.87
CA ILE A 149 3.13 -5.88 5.19
C ILE A 149 3.30 -5.51 3.71
N LEU A 150 4.23 -4.60 3.41
CA LEU A 150 4.55 -4.22 2.04
C LEU A 150 5.18 -5.38 1.27
N ASP A 151 6.18 -6.05 1.86
CA ASP A 151 6.90 -7.17 1.27
C ASP A 151 5.96 -8.36 0.97
N ALA A 152 5.02 -8.64 1.87
CA ALA A 152 3.98 -9.65 1.69
C ALA A 152 2.87 -9.24 0.70
N ARG A 153 2.85 -7.98 0.24
CA ARG A 153 1.86 -7.41 -0.68
C ARG A 153 0.41 -7.52 -0.17
N VAL A 154 0.22 -7.51 1.15
CA VAL A 154 -1.09 -7.67 1.79
C VAL A 154 -1.73 -6.36 2.25
N LEU A 155 -1.06 -5.23 2.02
CA LEU A 155 -1.59 -3.90 2.35
C LEU A 155 -3.00 -3.69 1.78
N GLY A 156 -3.23 -4.08 0.52
CA GLY A 156 -4.53 -3.97 -0.14
C GLY A 156 -5.64 -4.73 0.57
N ILE A 157 -5.33 -5.93 1.11
CA ILE A 157 -6.27 -6.76 1.86
C ILE A 157 -6.59 -6.09 3.20
N LEU A 158 -5.56 -5.67 3.94
CA LEU A 158 -5.73 -5.07 5.27
C LEU A 158 -6.62 -3.83 5.26
N VAL A 159 -6.50 -2.99 4.21
CA VAL A 159 -7.27 -1.74 4.10
C VAL A 159 -8.72 -1.92 3.67
N THR A 160 -9.13 -3.14 3.28
CA THR A 160 -10.55 -3.43 2.98
C THR A 160 -11.40 -3.36 4.24
N SER A 161 -10.91 -3.94 5.35
CA SER A 161 -11.60 -3.94 6.64
C SER A 161 -11.50 -2.57 7.33
N PRO A 162 -12.56 -2.07 8.02
CA PRO A 162 -12.48 -0.82 8.78
C PRO A 162 -11.36 -0.80 9.83
N PRO A 163 -11.14 -1.86 10.63
CA PRO A 163 -10.07 -1.89 11.64
C PRO A 163 -8.67 -1.88 11.03
N GLY A 164 -8.43 -2.69 9.99
CA GLY A 164 -7.16 -2.68 9.28
C GLY A 164 -6.89 -1.33 8.60
N ARG A 165 -7.90 -0.71 7.97
CA ARG A 165 -7.79 0.65 7.42
C ARG A 165 -7.40 1.69 8.47
N ARG A 166 -8.04 1.68 9.65
CA ARG A 166 -7.69 2.57 10.77
C ARG A 166 -6.26 2.34 11.24
N CYS A 167 -5.86 1.07 11.37
CA CYS A 167 -4.50 0.69 11.77
C CYS A 167 -3.46 1.23 10.79
N ILE A 168 -3.61 0.94 9.49
CA ILE A 168 -2.69 1.41 8.46
C ILE A 168 -2.62 2.93 8.40
N LYS A 169 -3.77 3.63 8.52
CA LYS A 169 -3.80 5.10 8.61
C LYS A 169 -2.93 5.61 9.77
N ARG A 170 -3.10 5.02 10.94
CA ARG A 170 -2.37 5.41 12.16
C ARG A 170 -0.87 5.18 12.02
N ILE A 171 -0.46 4.05 11.43
CA ILE A 171 0.94 3.77 11.11
C ILE A 171 1.53 4.83 10.18
N LEU A 172 0.84 5.12 9.08
CA LEU A 172 1.36 6.02 8.05
C LEU A 172 1.43 7.48 8.53
N PHE A 173 0.35 7.98 9.13
CA PHE A 173 0.17 9.41 9.40
C PHE A 173 0.43 9.78 10.85
N ASP A 174 -0.19 9.10 11.81
CA ASP A 174 -0.05 9.46 13.23
C ASP A 174 1.37 9.13 13.73
N PHE A 175 1.91 7.98 13.33
CA PHE A 175 3.28 7.57 13.64
C PHE A 175 4.31 8.07 12.62
N ARG A 176 3.85 8.74 11.55
CA ARG A 176 4.70 9.32 10.49
C ARG A 176 5.65 8.31 9.83
N MET A 177 5.25 7.04 9.71
CA MET A 177 6.07 6.03 9.03
C MET A 177 6.23 6.31 7.54
N ILE A 178 5.32 7.08 6.95
CA ILE A 178 5.41 7.48 5.53
C ILE A 178 6.77 8.14 5.20
N ASN A 179 7.35 8.87 6.15
CA ASN A 179 8.65 9.54 6.02
C ASN A 179 9.85 8.63 6.24
N GLN A 180 9.63 7.38 6.68
CA GLN A 180 10.68 6.44 7.08
C GLN A 180 10.79 5.20 6.18
N ILE A 181 9.88 5.07 5.23
CA ILE A 181 9.86 3.97 4.26
C ILE A 181 10.76 4.33 3.09
N GLU A 182 11.52 3.35 2.61
CA GLU A 182 12.35 3.52 1.42
C GLU A 182 11.48 3.84 0.20
N GLN A 183 11.95 4.77 -0.64
CA GLN A 183 11.21 5.25 -1.80
C GLN A 183 10.77 4.11 -2.73
N GLU A 184 11.63 3.11 -2.96
CA GLU A 184 11.29 1.98 -3.82
C GLU A 184 10.15 1.11 -3.26
N GLN A 185 10.09 0.93 -1.93
CA GLN A 185 9.05 0.15 -1.27
C GLN A 185 7.71 0.88 -1.32
N LEU A 186 7.71 2.20 -1.06
CA LEU A 186 6.50 3.01 -1.12
C LEU A 186 5.94 3.08 -2.55
N LEU A 187 6.79 3.09 -3.59
CA LEU A 187 6.38 3.11 -5.00
C LEU A 187 5.50 1.91 -5.37
N SER A 188 5.81 0.72 -4.84
CA SER A 188 5.03 -0.50 -5.09
C SER A 188 3.60 -0.45 -4.56
N SER A 189 3.35 0.41 -3.56
CA SER A 189 2.10 0.47 -2.80
C SER A 189 1.45 1.85 -2.83
N VAL A 190 2.01 2.78 -3.62
CA VAL A 190 1.61 4.19 -3.65
C VAL A 190 0.14 4.36 -4.05
N ASP A 191 -0.38 3.47 -4.91
CA ASP A 191 -1.77 3.50 -5.36
C ASP A 191 -2.76 3.10 -4.27
N ILE A 192 -2.39 2.10 -3.48
CA ILE A 192 -3.16 1.65 -2.32
C ILE A 192 -3.11 2.72 -1.23
N VAL A 193 -1.94 3.30 -0.98
CA VAL A 193 -1.75 4.39 -0.01
C VAL A 193 -2.58 5.61 -0.39
N ALA A 194 -2.51 6.06 -1.64
CA ALA A 194 -3.29 7.19 -2.12
C ALA A 194 -4.80 6.96 -2.01
N SER A 195 -5.27 5.77 -2.39
CA SER A 195 -6.68 5.39 -2.23
C SER A 195 -7.11 5.38 -0.77
N LEU A 196 -6.23 4.93 0.14
CA LEU A 196 -6.49 4.96 1.57
C LEU A 196 -6.63 6.41 2.06
N VAL A 197 -5.74 7.32 1.66
CA VAL A 197 -5.85 8.72 2.10
C VAL A 197 -7.10 9.39 1.52
N GLU A 198 -7.43 9.14 0.26
CA GLU A 198 -8.65 9.66 -0.38
C GLU A 198 -9.91 9.18 0.36
N LYS A 199 -9.97 7.89 0.73
CA LYS A 199 -11.08 7.33 1.53
C LYS A 199 -11.06 7.76 3.00
N CYS A 200 -9.93 8.26 3.50
CA CYS A 200 -9.78 8.77 4.86
C CYS A 200 -10.05 10.28 4.98
N SER A 201 -10.50 10.93 3.90
CA SER A 201 -10.95 12.33 3.85
C SER A 201 -12.22 12.64 4.67
N GLU A 202 -12.82 11.63 5.32
CA GLU A 202 -13.95 11.81 6.24
C GLU A 202 -13.62 12.65 7.49
N HIS A 203 -12.34 12.98 7.74
CA HIS A 203 -11.95 13.95 8.76
C HIS A 203 -11.78 15.33 8.13
N LYS A 204 -12.64 16.27 8.56
CA LYS A 204 -12.80 17.66 8.08
C LYS A 204 -11.55 18.56 8.09
N GLU A 205 -10.38 18.03 8.38
CA GLU A 205 -9.10 18.76 8.40
C GLU A 205 -8.13 18.16 7.38
N VAL A 206 -8.60 17.91 6.15
CA VAL A 206 -7.67 17.73 5.03
C VAL A 206 -7.00 19.09 4.84
N SER A 207 -5.71 19.19 5.16
CA SER A 207 -4.97 20.42 4.94
C SER A 207 -5.05 20.77 3.44
N PRO A 208 -5.19 22.05 3.04
CA PRO A 208 -5.21 22.45 1.62
C PRO A 208 -4.03 21.87 0.82
N ARG A 209 -2.86 21.73 1.47
CA ARG A 209 -1.67 21.09 0.89
C ARG A 209 -1.86 19.61 0.54
N GLN A 210 -2.68 18.89 1.30
CA GLN A 210 -3.00 17.50 1.04
C GLN A 210 -3.96 17.38 -0.15
N GLU A 211 -4.97 18.25 -0.28
CA GLU A 211 -5.87 18.26 -1.44
C GLU A 211 -5.14 18.59 -2.75
N GLU A 212 -4.24 19.58 -2.73
CA GLU A 212 -3.34 19.89 -3.84
C GLU A 212 -2.46 18.68 -4.17
N GLY A 213 -1.88 18.04 -3.14
CA GLY A 213 -1.12 16.80 -3.27
C GLY A 213 -1.91 15.66 -3.92
N PHE A 214 -3.19 15.48 -3.56
CA PHE A 214 -4.07 14.47 -4.17
C PHE A 214 -4.39 14.76 -5.62
N SER A 215 -4.64 16.03 -5.96
CA SER A 215 -4.91 16.43 -7.33
C SER A 215 -3.71 16.20 -8.24
N ALA A 216 -2.50 16.54 -7.76
CA ALA A 216 -1.24 16.28 -8.43
C ALA A 216 -0.97 14.77 -8.54
N TYR A 217 -1.26 14.00 -7.49
CA TYR A 217 -1.13 12.55 -7.50
C TYR A 217 -2.05 11.91 -8.56
N LYS A 218 -3.34 12.31 -8.59
CA LYS A 218 -4.31 11.82 -9.59
C LYS A 218 -3.87 12.16 -11.01
N ALA A 219 -3.34 13.37 -11.22
CA ALA A 219 -2.77 13.80 -12.49
C ALA A 219 -1.57 12.92 -12.90
N CYS A 220 -0.63 12.67 -11.98
CA CYS A 220 0.50 11.77 -12.22
C CYS A 220 0.04 10.35 -12.58
N THR A 221 -0.90 9.77 -11.83
CA THR A 221 -1.41 8.42 -12.08
C THR A 221 -2.12 8.31 -13.43
N ALA A 222 -3.00 9.26 -13.76
CA ALA A 222 -3.70 9.28 -15.05
C ALA A 222 -2.72 9.41 -16.23
N LEU A 223 -1.75 10.32 -16.12
CA LEU A 223 -0.72 10.49 -17.16
C LEU A 223 0.15 9.24 -17.32
N LEU A 224 0.56 8.60 -16.23
CA LEU A 224 1.33 7.35 -16.28
C LEU A 224 0.56 6.24 -17.00
N GLU A 225 -0.75 6.11 -16.75
CA GLU A 225 -1.61 5.11 -17.39
C GLU A 225 -1.76 5.39 -18.90
N THR A 226 -2.04 6.63 -19.27
CA THR A 226 -2.16 7.05 -20.67
C THR A 226 -0.85 6.81 -21.43
N LEU A 227 0.29 7.27 -20.88
CA LEU A 227 1.59 7.14 -21.53
C LEU A 227 2.07 5.69 -21.64
N LYS A 228 1.83 4.84 -20.63
CA LYS A 228 2.12 3.40 -20.71
C LYS A 228 1.29 2.73 -21.81
N SER A 229 0.02 3.10 -21.94
CA SER A 229 -0.88 2.60 -22.99
C SER A 229 -0.38 2.98 -24.40
N HIS A 230 0.09 4.22 -24.59
CA HIS A 230 0.71 4.66 -25.84
C HIS A 230 1.98 3.87 -26.17
N GLN A 231 2.86 3.61 -25.20
CA GLN A 231 4.07 2.80 -25.43
C GLN A 231 3.73 1.37 -25.86
N THR A 232 2.73 0.73 -25.25
CA THR A 232 2.27 -0.59 -25.67
C THR A 232 1.69 -0.58 -27.08
N ALA A 233 0.87 0.42 -27.43
CA ALA A 233 0.27 0.55 -28.75
C ALA A 233 1.32 0.82 -29.86
N GLU A 234 2.31 1.67 -29.59
CA GLU A 234 3.43 1.92 -30.51
C GLU A 234 4.29 0.67 -30.69
N LYS A 235 4.59 -0.07 -29.62
CA LYS A 235 5.38 -1.30 -29.68
C LYS A 235 4.69 -2.39 -30.52
N ILE A 236 3.37 -2.54 -30.37
CA ILE A 236 2.53 -3.46 -31.17
C ILE A 236 2.48 -3.02 -32.65
N SER A 237 2.37 -1.71 -32.91
CA SER A 237 2.34 -1.16 -34.26
C SER A 237 3.69 -1.32 -34.98
N LEU A 238 4.80 -1.12 -34.26
CA LEU A 238 6.16 -1.33 -34.75
C LEU A 238 6.47 -2.80 -35.05
N SER A 239 5.96 -3.75 -34.25
CA SER A 239 6.06 -5.18 -34.57
C SER A 239 5.24 -5.57 -35.79
N ASN A 240 4.05 -5.00 -35.97
CA ASN A 240 3.22 -5.26 -37.15
C ASN A 240 3.81 -4.68 -38.44
N ARG A 241 4.48 -3.52 -38.37
CA ARG A 241 5.20 -2.92 -39.51
C ARG A 241 6.43 -3.73 -39.95
N LYS A 242 7.13 -4.37 -39.02
CA LYS A 242 8.26 -5.26 -39.36
C LYS A 242 7.80 -6.55 -40.06
N ASN A 243 6.53 -6.91 -39.92
CA ASN A 243 5.92 -8.08 -40.55
C ASN A 243 5.22 -7.76 -41.89
N SER A 244 5.13 -6.49 -42.28
CA SER A 244 4.64 -6.08 -43.61
C SER A 244 5.82 -5.86 -44.55
N LEU A 245 5.99 -6.75 -45.54
CA LEU A 245 6.93 -6.57 -46.65
C LEU A 245 6.62 -5.28 -47.43
N PRO A 246 7.63 -4.59 -47.99
CA PRO A 246 7.41 -3.39 -48.80
C PRO A 246 6.68 -3.75 -50.10
N PRO A 247 5.86 -2.85 -50.69
CA PRO A 247 5.27 -3.09 -52.00
C PRO A 247 6.36 -2.96 -53.05
N MET A 248 7.07 -4.05 -53.35
CA MET A 248 7.98 -4.11 -54.48
C MET A 248 7.18 -4.39 -55.76
N LEU A 249 7.29 -3.45 -56.70
CA LEU A 249 7.43 -3.70 -58.13
C LEU A 249 6.39 -4.64 -58.78
N HIS A 250 5.21 -4.10 -59.15
CA HIS A 250 4.39 -4.72 -60.20
C HIS A 250 4.25 -3.92 -61.50
N ASP A 251 4.82 -2.71 -61.60
CA ASP A 251 4.69 -1.86 -62.81
C ASP A 251 6.00 -1.70 -63.59
N MET A 252 6.68 -2.82 -63.89
CA MET A 252 7.72 -2.85 -64.92
C MET A 252 7.55 -4.07 -65.83
N VAL A 253 6.64 -3.97 -66.80
CA VAL A 253 6.75 -4.66 -68.09
C VAL A 253 6.33 -3.68 -69.20
N LYS A 254 7.29 -3.29 -70.04
CA LYS A 254 7.09 -2.52 -71.28
C LYS A 254 6.50 -3.42 -72.38
N PHE A 255 5.60 -2.90 -73.24
CA PHE A 255 5.90 -2.46 -74.62
C PHE A 255 4.63 -2.20 -75.47
N ASP A 256 4.55 -0.97 -75.97
CA ASP A 256 4.12 -0.42 -77.28
C ASP A 256 2.90 -0.90 -78.11
N ASN A 257 2.24 0.15 -78.64
CA ASN A 257 1.56 0.32 -79.94
C ASN A 257 0.12 -0.19 -80.15
N LYS A 258 -0.86 0.72 -80.10
CA LYS A 258 -1.50 1.36 -81.29
C LYS A 258 -2.66 2.28 -80.91
N GLU A 259 -2.86 3.27 -81.78
CA GLU A 259 -3.84 4.36 -81.79
C GLU A 259 -5.27 4.01 -81.35
N SER A 260 -5.92 4.93 -80.63
CA SER A 260 -7.20 5.51 -81.06
C SER A 260 -7.62 6.69 -80.17
N ARG A 261 -8.26 7.65 -80.84
CA ARG A 261 -8.58 9.02 -80.43
C ARG A 261 -9.73 9.12 -79.44
N SER A 262 -9.76 10.26 -78.74
CA SER A 262 -10.92 10.95 -78.12
C SER A 262 -11.43 10.31 -76.81
N GLN A 263 -11.84 10.99 -75.74
CA GLN A 263 -12.47 12.30 -75.57
C GLN A 263 -12.18 12.90 -74.16
N HIS A 264 -11.91 14.21 -74.17
CA HIS A 264 -12.30 15.25 -73.21
C HIS A 264 -13.28 14.86 -72.08
N TRP A 265 -12.96 15.18 -70.81
CA TRP A 265 -13.85 15.88 -69.86
C TRP A 265 -13.09 16.43 -68.64
N ASN A 266 -13.01 17.75 -68.56
CA ASN A 266 -12.58 18.52 -67.40
C ASN A 266 -13.55 18.33 -66.22
N ARG A 267 -13.04 17.96 -65.04
CA ARG A 267 -13.72 18.25 -63.76
C ARG A 267 -12.71 18.67 -62.71
N LYS A 268 -12.63 19.97 -62.47
CA LYS A 268 -11.96 20.58 -61.31
C LYS A 268 -12.58 20.01 -60.02
N ARG A 269 -11.79 19.32 -59.22
CA ARG A 269 -11.87 19.39 -57.75
C ARG A 269 -10.45 19.53 -57.22
N ALA A 270 -10.20 20.70 -56.63
CA ALA A 270 -9.10 20.88 -55.71
C ALA A 270 -9.32 19.95 -54.52
N ALA A 271 -8.43 18.99 -54.33
CA ALA A 271 -8.20 18.35 -53.04
C ALA A 271 -6.69 18.44 -52.82
N THR A 272 -6.37 19.38 -51.95
CA THR A 272 -5.12 19.58 -51.25
C THR A 272 -4.33 18.29 -51.07
N SER A 273 -3.08 18.34 -51.52
CA SER A 273 -2.02 17.42 -51.12
C SER A 273 -2.04 17.25 -49.60
N ALA A 274 -2.58 16.12 -49.14
CA ALA A 274 -2.35 15.65 -47.80
C ALA A 274 -0.87 15.25 -47.72
N ASN A 275 -0.05 16.21 -47.29
CA ASN A 275 1.31 15.97 -46.86
C ASN A 275 1.26 14.84 -45.82
N ILE A 276 1.76 13.67 -46.20
CA ILE A 276 2.13 12.59 -45.30
C ILE A 276 3.41 13.06 -44.58
N HIS A 277 3.22 13.99 -43.66
CA HIS A 277 4.17 14.33 -42.61
C HIS A 277 3.39 14.34 -41.29
N SER A 278 2.90 13.16 -40.89
CA SER A 278 2.65 12.91 -39.46
C SER A 278 4.01 12.62 -38.85
N THR A 279 4.63 13.72 -38.43
CA THR A 279 5.78 13.81 -37.55
C THR A 279 5.54 13.06 -36.25
N ASN A 280 6.62 12.60 -35.63
CA ASN A 280 6.72 11.85 -34.37
C ASN A 280 6.16 12.56 -33.11
N SER A 281 5.04 13.28 -33.21
CA SER A 281 4.40 13.98 -32.11
C SER A 281 3.45 13.05 -31.37
N VAL A 282 3.66 12.92 -30.07
CA VAL A 282 2.76 12.20 -29.17
C VAL A 282 1.46 13.00 -29.06
N SER A 283 0.36 12.46 -29.57
CA SER A 283 -0.96 13.10 -29.44
C SER A 283 -1.53 12.81 -28.06
N MET A 284 -1.58 13.83 -27.20
CA MET A 284 -2.17 13.75 -25.86
C MET A 284 -3.63 14.22 -25.89
N SER A 285 -4.48 13.71 -24.99
CA SER A 285 -5.85 14.22 -24.88
C SER A 285 -5.87 15.58 -24.18
N ILE A 286 -6.93 16.37 -24.40
CA ILE A 286 -7.16 17.66 -23.71
C ILE A 286 -7.08 17.48 -22.17
N LYS A 287 -7.52 16.32 -21.67
CA LYS A 287 -7.48 15.99 -20.25
C LYS A 287 -6.06 15.75 -19.75
N ASP A 288 -5.22 15.09 -20.56
CA ASP A 288 -3.81 14.89 -20.23
C ASP A 288 -3.01 16.20 -20.27
N GLU A 289 -3.33 17.11 -21.20
CA GLU A 289 -2.74 18.46 -21.22
C GLU A 289 -3.11 19.27 -19.97
N GLN A 290 -4.36 19.15 -19.49
CA GLN A 290 -4.78 19.76 -18.23
C GLN A 290 -4.01 19.19 -17.03
N TYR A 291 -3.75 17.88 -17.01
CA TYR A 291 -2.94 17.24 -15.97
C TYR A 291 -1.47 17.68 -16.03
N LEU A 292 -0.88 17.82 -17.22
CA LEU A 292 0.48 18.34 -17.38
C LEU A 292 0.59 19.79 -16.90
N ASN A 293 -0.41 20.63 -17.23
CA ASN A 293 -0.48 22.01 -16.77
C ASN A 293 -0.62 22.10 -15.24
N LEU A 294 -1.46 21.26 -14.63
CA LEU A 294 -1.59 21.18 -13.16
C LEU A 294 -0.24 20.84 -12.49
N LEU A 295 0.56 19.98 -13.13
CA LEU A 295 1.89 19.60 -12.67
C LEU A 295 2.99 20.59 -13.09
N GLY A 296 2.69 21.61 -13.90
CA GLY A 296 3.69 22.51 -14.46
C GLY A 296 4.73 21.80 -15.34
N MET A 297 4.32 20.75 -16.05
CA MET A 297 5.18 19.94 -16.95
C MET A 297 4.87 20.25 -18.41
N SER A 298 5.88 20.11 -19.29
CA SER A 298 5.71 20.32 -20.72
C SER A 298 5.16 19.09 -21.43
N VAL A 299 4.41 19.32 -22.51
CA VAL A 299 3.92 18.25 -23.39
C VAL A 299 5.11 17.61 -24.11
N PRO A 300 5.27 16.28 -24.07
CA PRO A 300 6.38 15.60 -24.72
C PRO A 300 6.23 15.74 -26.25
N GLN A 301 7.29 16.22 -26.92
CA GLN A 301 7.25 16.43 -28.36
C GLN A 301 7.86 15.26 -29.14
N LYS A 302 8.67 14.43 -28.49
CA LYS A 302 9.32 13.26 -29.08
C LYS A 302 9.13 12.00 -28.21
N PRO A 303 9.24 10.79 -28.78
CA PRO A 303 9.15 9.54 -28.02
C PRO A 303 10.20 9.41 -26.90
N THR A 304 11.39 9.98 -27.07
CA THR A 304 12.42 10.02 -26.02
C THR A 304 11.99 10.85 -24.82
N ASP A 305 11.21 11.91 -25.05
CA ASP A 305 10.72 12.79 -24.01
C ASP A 305 9.67 12.06 -23.16
N VAL A 306 8.93 11.10 -23.74
CA VAL A 306 7.98 10.24 -23.02
C VAL A 306 8.67 9.39 -21.95
N HIS A 307 9.84 8.83 -22.24
CA HIS A 307 10.55 8.01 -21.25
C HIS A 307 11.07 8.83 -20.07
N ASN A 308 11.56 10.04 -20.34
CA ASN A 308 11.99 10.96 -19.29
C ASN A 308 10.79 11.44 -18.47
N LEU A 309 9.69 11.80 -19.14
CA LEU A 309 8.44 12.21 -18.52
C LEU A 309 7.85 11.11 -17.63
N LEU A 310 7.87 9.85 -18.06
CA LEU A 310 7.42 8.71 -17.25
C LEU A 310 8.21 8.59 -15.93
N ARG A 311 9.55 8.67 -16.00
CA ARG A 311 10.38 8.61 -14.79
C ARG A 311 10.14 9.81 -13.87
N GLU A 312 9.97 10.99 -14.44
CA GLU A 312 9.72 12.20 -13.69
C GLU A 312 8.35 12.18 -13.01
N LEU A 313 7.31 11.68 -13.69
CA LEU A 313 5.99 11.44 -13.12
C LEU A 313 6.03 10.39 -12.00
N GLU A 314 6.77 9.29 -12.17
CA GLU A 314 6.96 8.28 -11.12
C GLU A 314 7.63 8.87 -9.88
N LYS A 315 8.70 9.67 -10.06
CA LYS A 315 9.37 10.35 -8.96
C LYS A 315 8.45 11.37 -8.28
N ARG A 316 7.77 12.21 -9.06
CA ARG A 316 6.91 13.26 -8.52
C ARG A 316 5.71 12.70 -7.77
N LYS A 317 5.14 11.59 -8.25
CA LYS A 317 4.10 10.83 -7.55
C LYS A 317 4.55 10.39 -6.15
N MET A 318 5.84 10.14 -5.95
CA MET A 318 6.44 9.79 -4.65
C MET A 318 6.64 11.00 -3.75
N ASP A 319 7.19 12.09 -4.32
CA ASP A 319 7.52 13.31 -3.57
C ASP A 319 6.27 13.96 -2.95
N LEU A 320 5.08 13.68 -3.49
CA LEU A 320 3.79 14.17 -2.95
C LEU A 320 3.40 13.57 -1.58
N PHE A 321 4.08 12.51 -1.15
CA PHE A 321 3.81 11.82 0.13
C PHE A 321 4.87 12.10 1.22
N GLN A 322 5.89 12.92 0.94
CA GLN A 322 6.95 13.32 1.86
C GLN A 322 6.71 14.73 2.42
#